data_AF-A0A7X9HJE1-F1
#
_entry.id   AF-A0A7X9HJE1-F1
#
_cell.length_a   1.000
_cell.length_b   1.000
_cell.length_c   1.000
_cell.angle_alpha   90.00
_cell.angle_beta   90.00
_cell.angle_gamma   90.00
#
_symmetry.space_group_name_H-M   'P 1'
#
loop_
_entity.id
_entity.type
_entity.pdbx_description
1 polymer ?
#
loop_
_entity_poly.entity_id
_entity_poly.type
_entity_poly.pdbx_seq_one_letter_code
_entity_poly.pdbx_strand_id
1 'polypeptide(L)'
;TKISLCERAEELLLEPDVPKAFRILQELHEEWRDTGPVPHEMREEIWNRFKEITSKINKRHHEYYESLKSQQVKNLEQKTALCEKAEEIAASGISSMKEWEKRYREILDLQQVWKTIGFAPRKENQKIYQRFRAACDDFFRRRREFFQKMKEEQHNNLQLKTELCLQAEALKDSNEWKKTTEDLINIQKRWKEIGPVPRRYADAIWKRFRAACDEFFNRKAAYYAGIDSQYEENLKKKLELIEEIEKYQPVESVEENFRNLKDFQRRWAEIGFVPLKDKEQVQQRYKEAITRHFEGLKMDDERKNLLRFRNRLDALQQKPRGNQKIKAERERLIGKLKQLENEISLWENNIGFFIKSKNAESMISEVQKKIDDAKAKITELEEKIRIIDMHISES
;
A
#
# COMPACT_ATOMS: atom_id res chain seq x y z
N THR A 1 51.00 70.54 58.96
CA THR A 1 50.81 71.98 58.62
C THR A 1 49.91 72.08 57.41
N LYS A 2 49.27 73.23 57.13
CA LYS A 2 48.41 73.37 55.93
C LYS A 2 49.17 73.13 54.61
N ILE A 3 50.48 73.38 54.58
CA ILE A 3 51.36 73.06 53.44
C ILE A 3 51.41 71.54 53.21
N SER A 4 51.64 70.74 54.26
CA SER A 4 51.66 69.28 54.17
C SER A 4 50.30 68.68 53.78
N LEU A 5 49.18 69.34 54.15
CA LEU A 5 47.85 68.96 53.66
C LEU A 5 47.67 69.21 52.16
N CYS A 6 48.26 70.28 51.62
CA CYS A 6 48.30 70.50 50.17
C CYS A 6 49.10 69.42 49.46
N GLU A 7 50.28 69.06 49.97
CA GLU A 7 51.13 67.99 49.39
C GLU A 7 50.40 66.64 49.38
N ARG A 8 49.80 66.25 50.51
CA ARG A 8 48.97 65.04 50.60
C ARG A 8 47.77 65.08 49.65
N ALA A 9 47.15 66.24 49.45
CA ALA A 9 46.05 66.37 48.49
C ALA A 9 46.55 66.24 47.03
N GLU A 10 47.75 66.71 46.71
CA GLU A 10 48.35 66.55 45.37
C GLU A 10 48.65 65.09 45.05
N GLU A 11 49.11 64.31 46.04
CA GLU A 11 49.33 62.86 45.88
C GLU A 11 48.03 62.13 45.47
N LEU A 12 46.86 62.61 45.91
CA LEU A 12 45.57 62.01 45.53
C LEU A 12 45.25 62.16 44.04
N LEU A 13 45.90 63.09 43.32
CA LEU A 13 45.76 63.17 41.87
C LEU A 13 46.35 61.93 41.16
N LEU A 14 47.31 61.26 41.79
CA LEU A 14 47.98 60.06 41.27
C LEU A 14 47.30 58.75 41.70
N GLU A 15 46.40 58.78 42.70
CA GLU A 15 45.67 57.59 43.17
C GLU A 15 44.70 57.10 42.08
N PRO A 16 44.85 55.87 41.54
CA PRO A 16 43.98 55.36 40.49
C PRO A 16 42.53 55.12 40.94
N ASP A 17 42.31 54.75 42.20
CA ASP A 17 40.96 54.51 42.75
C ASP A 17 40.26 55.84 43.07
N VAL A 18 39.36 56.25 42.18
CA VAL A 18 38.63 57.52 42.27
C VAL A 18 37.76 57.61 43.55
N PRO A 19 36.94 56.60 43.90
CA PRO A 19 36.24 56.57 45.19
C PRO A 19 37.15 56.70 46.42
N LYS A 20 38.31 56.02 46.42
CA LYS A 20 39.27 56.10 47.52
C LYS A 20 39.90 57.49 47.62
N ALA A 21 40.34 58.07 46.50
CA ALA A 21 40.89 59.41 46.43
C ALA A 21 39.91 60.48 46.97
N PHE A 22 38.62 60.37 46.61
CA PHE A 22 37.59 61.27 47.13
C PHE A 22 37.34 61.10 48.64
N ARG A 23 37.36 59.88 49.17
CA ARG A 23 37.21 59.64 50.62
C ARG A 23 38.35 60.28 51.40
N ILE A 24 39.60 60.06 50.97
CA ILE A 24 40.78 60.64 51.63
C ILE A 24 40.75 62.17 51.51
N LEU A 25 40.25 62.73 50.40
CA LEU A 25 40.05 64.18 50.30
C LEU A 25 39.06 64.73 51.34
N GLN A 26 37.98 64.01 51.67
CA GLN A 26 37.05 64.43 52.73
C GLN A 26 37.74 64.45 54.10
N GLU A 27 38.56 63.44 54.40
CA GLU A 27 39.37 63.40 55.62
C GLU A 27 40.36 64.57 55.67
N LEU A 28 41.02 64.91 54.55
CA LEU A 28 41.90 66.08 54.45
C LEU A 28 41.17 67.42 54.66
N HIS A 29 39.89 67.52 54.27
CA HIS A 29 39.07 68.69 54.55
C HIS A 29 38.76 68.85 56.05
N GLU A 30 38.52 67.74 56.76
CA GLU A 30 38.36 67.72 58.22
C GLU A 30 39.67 68.14 58.91
N GLU A 31 40.80 67.53 58.52
CA GLU A 31 42.13 67.89 59.04
C GLU A 31 42.50 69.37 58.75
N TRP A 32 42.08 69.89 57.59
CA TRP A 32 42.28 71.30 57.23
C TRP A 32 41.54 72.27 58.15
N ARG A 33 40.36 71.87 58.63
CA ARG A 33 39.52 72.63 59.56
C ARG A 33 40.16 72.71 60.95
N ASP A 34 40.78 71.61 61.38
CA ASP A 34 41.40 71.48 62.70
C ASP A 34 42.83 72.02 62.76
N THR A 35 43.47 72.24 61.61
CA THR A 35 44.82 72.80 61.53
C THR A 35 44.83 74.32 61.70
N GLY A 36 45.67 74.83 62.61
CA GLY A 36 45.83 76.25 62.95
C GLY A 36 46.22 77.18 61.78
N PRO A 37 46.17 78.52 61.99
CA PRO A 37 46.35 79.52 60.94
C PRO A 37 47.77 79.54 60.36
N VAL A 38 47.86 79.91 59.08
CA VAL A 38 49.10 80.10 58.32
C VAL A 38 49.48 81.60 58.37
N PRO A 39 50.77 81.98 58.27
CA PRO A 39 51.20 83.37 58.11
C PRO A 39 50.34 84.15 57.11
N HIS A 40 50.02 85.41 57.43
CA HIS A 40 49.02 86.20 56.70
C HIS A 40 49.35 86.31 55.20
N GLU A 41 50.62 86.43 54.85
CA GLU A 41 51.13 86.58 53.49
C GLU A 41 50.91 85.34 52.62
N MET A 42 50.97 84.13 53.19
CA MET A 42 50.83 82.86 52.44
C MET A 42 49.42 82.26 52.50
N ARG A 43 48.48 82.91 53.22
CA ARG A 43 47.14 82.36 53.49
C ARG A 43 46.34 82.15 52.21
N GLU A 44 46.32 83.13 51.32
CA GLU A 44 45.56 83.06 50.07
C GLU A 44 46.15 82.04 49.10
N GLU A 45 47.49 82.00 48.99
CA GLU A 45 48.19 81.07 48.13
C GLU A 45 47.93 79.60 48.53
N ILE A 46 48.14 79.27 49.81
CA ILE A 46 47.95 77.91 50.34
C ILE A 46 46.47 77.50 50.25
N TRP A 47 45.54 78.42 50.49
CA TRP A 47 44.10 78.15 50.30
C TRP A 47 43.73 77.91 48.83
N ASN A 48 44.23 78.73 47.91
CA ASN A 48 43.96 78.58 46.48
C ASN A 48 44.53 77.25 45.95
N ARG A 49 45.74 76.88 46.37
CA ARG A 49 46.36 75.58 46.05
C ARG A 49 45.48 74.42 46.49
N PHE A 50 45.06 74.38 47.76
CA PHE A 50 44.17 73.32 48.27
C PHE A 50 42.81 73.28 47.58
N LYS A 51 42.21 74.46 47.32
CA LYS A 51 40.93 74.60 46.61
C LYS A 51 41.00 74.09 45.17
N GLU A 52 42.10 74.36 44.46
CA GLU A 52 42.30 73.91 43.09
C GLU A 52 42.38 72.39 43.01
N ILE A 53 43.18 71.76 43.89
CA ILE A 53 43.30 70.29 43.96
C ILE A 53 41.96 69.65 44.33
N THR A 54 41.26 70.21 45.31
CA THR A 54 39.90 69.81 45.69
C THR A 54 38.96 69.83 44.49
N SER A 55 38.99 70.91 43.70
CA SER A 55 38.17 71.04 42.49
C SER A 55 38.50 69.97 41.45
N LYS A 56 39.79 69.68 41.22
CA LYS A 56 40.25 68.64 40.29
C LYS A 56 39.78 67.24 40.71
N ILE A 57 39.91 66.88 41.99
CA ILE A 57 39.48 65.57 42.51
C ILE A 57 37.96 65.44 42.49
N ASN A 58 37.21 66.48 42.87
CA ASN A 58 35.75 66.49 42.80
C ASN A 58 35.25 66.33 41.35
N LYS A 59 35.90 67.02 40.39
CA LYS A 59 35.62 66.85 38.96
C LYS A 59 35.87 65.42 38.50
N ARG A 60 37.03 64.83 38.84
CA ARG A 60 37.37 63.43 38.52
C ARG A 60 36.37 62.43 39.12
N HIS A 61 35.93 62.66 40.35
CA HIS A 61 34.90 61.86 41.02
C HIS A 61 33.54 61.97 40.31
N HIS A 62 33.11 63.18 39.97
CA HIS A 62 31.88 63.39 39.22
C HIS A 62 31.90 62.68 37.86
N GLU A 63 32.95 62.90 37.07
CA GLU A 63 33.16 62.28 35.76
C GLU A 63 33.19 60.74 35.84
N TYR A 64 33.80 60.16 36.88
CA TYR A 64 33.82 58.72 37.10
C TYR A 64 32.41 58.14 37.29
N TYR A 65 31.59 58.73 38.16
CA TYR A 65 30.22 58.24 38.40
C TYR A 65 29.28 58.53 37.22
N GLU A 66 29.49 59.64 36.50
CA GLU A 66 28.77 59.94 35.27
C GLU A 66 29.09 58.90 34.17
N SER A 67 30.37 58.58 33.98
CA SER A 67 30.82 57.53 33.06
C SER A 67 30.27 56.15 33.44
N LEU A 68 30.33 55.78 34.72
CA LEU A 68 29.77 54.53 35.23
C LEU A 68 28.26 54.43 34.99
N LYS A 69 27.53 55.52 35.25
CA LYS A 69 26.09 55.60 34.98
C LYS A 69 25.80 55.47 33.48
N SER A 70 26.55 56.16 32.63
CA SER A 70 26.45 56.05 31.17
C SER A 70 26.70 54.62 30.68
N GLN A 71 27.72 53.94 31.20
CA GLN A 71 28.00 52.56 30.85
C GLN A 71 26.93 51.58 31.35
N GLN A 72 26.37 51.78 32.54
CA GLN A 72 25.24 50.99 33.02
C GLN A 72 23.99 51.16 32.13
N VAL A 73 23.70 52.38 31.67
CA VAL A 73 22.61 52.65 30.72
C VAL A 73 22.86 51.92 29.39
N LYS A 74 24.07 52.01 28.82
CA LYS A 74 24.44 51.24 27.61
C LYS A 74 24.32 49.73 27.81
N ASN A 75 24.76 49.21 28.96
CA ASN A 75 24.61 47.79 29.31
C ASN A 75 23.13 47.39 29.37
N LEU A 76 22.26 48.26 29.91
CA LEU A 76 20.82 48.02 29.95
C LEU A 76 20.22 47.99 28.53
N GLU A 77 20.60 48.93 27.66
CA GLU A 77 20.17 48.95 26.25
C GLU A 77 20.59 47.67 25.52
N GLN A 78 21.86 47.27 25.64
CA GLN A 78 22.38 46.04 25.04
C GLN A 78 21.65 44.81 25.56
N LYS A 79 21.45 44.70 26.89
CA LYS A 79 20.70 43.59 27.50
C LYS A 79 19.24 43.57 27.07
N THR A 80 18.62 44.74 26.87
CA THR A 80 17.26 44.87 26.36
C THR A 80 17.15 44.33 24.94
N ALA A 81 18.09 44.69 24.06
CA ALA A 81 18.14 44.14 22.70
C ALA A 81 18.35 42.61 22.67
N LEU A 82 19.11 42.05 23.61
CA LEU A 82 19.24 40.59 23.75
C LEU A 82 17.94 39.93 24.21
N CYS A 83 17.21 40.54 25.15
CA CYS A 83 15.90 40.07 25.58
C CYS A 83 14.92 40.03 24.41
N GLU A 84 14.82 41.12 23.64
CA GLU A 84 13.91 41.21 22.49
C GLU A 84 14.20 40.13 21.45
N LYS A 85 15.48 39.90 21.12
CA LYS A 85 15.88 38.81 20.21
C LYS A 85 15.55 37.43 20.76
N ALA A 86 15.81 37.20 22.05
CA ALA A 86 15.49 35.92 22.69
C ALA A 86 13.97 35.67 22.71
N GLU A 87 13.17 36.70 22.97
CA GLU A 87 11.70 36.66 22.96
C GLU A 87 11.15 36.41 21.55
N GLU A 88 11.72 37.05 20.52
CA GLU A 88 11.36 36.82 19.12
C GLU A 88 11.61 35.37 18.71
N ILE A 89 12.80 34.84 19.06
CA ILE A 89 13.14 33.43 18.80
C ILE A 89 12.19 32.51 19.58
N ALA A 90 11.96 32.80 20.86
CA ALA A 90 11.08 32.01 21.71
C ALA A 90 9.63 32.03 21.20
N ALA A 91 9.13 33.14 20.65
CA ALA A 91 7.79 33.28 20.11
C ALA A 91 7.62 32.65 18.72
N SER A 92 8.71 32.44 17.97
CA SER A 92 8.64 31.92 16.61
C SER A 92 7.95 30.54 16.51
N GLY A 93 7.15 30.35 15.46
CA GLY A 93 6.38 29.12 15.19
C GLY A 93 7.24 28.02 14.57
N ILE A 94 8.28 27.58 15.28
CA ILE A 94 9.26 26.60 14.76
C ILE A 94 8.64 25.22 14.64
N SER A 95 8.62 24.66 13.44
CA SER A 95 8.05 23.33 13.13
C SER A 95 9.06 22.32 12.59
N SER A 96 10.27 22.75 12.21
CA SER A 96 11.29 21.90 11.61
C SER A 96 12.48 21.63 12.53
N MET A 97 12.98 20.39 12.52
CA MET A 97 14.19 19.99 13.27
C MET A 97 15.40 20.87 12.90
N LYS A 98 15.58 21.19 11.61
CA LYS A 98 16.71 22.01 11.15
C LYS A 98 16.61 23.45 11.67
N GLU A 99 15.39 23.97 11.75
CA GLU A 99 15.15 25.31 12.27
C GLU A 99 15.36 25.34 13.79
N TRP A 100 14.87 24.35 14.54
CA TRP A 100 15.14 24.22 15.98
C TRP A 100 16.64 24.23 16.30
N GLU A 101 17.44 23.53 15.50
CA GLU A 101 18.89 23.49 15.65
C GLU A 101 19.55 24.85 15.33
N LYS A 102 19.07 25.57 14.31
CA LYS A 102 19.53 26.93 13.99
C LYS A 102 19.25 27.89 15.15
N ARG A 103 17.99 27.95 15.60
CA ARG A 103 17.56 28.84 16.70
C ARG A 103 18.22 28.50 18.03
N TYR A 104 18.52 27.22 18.27
CA TYR A 104 19.27 26.78 19.44
C TYR A 104 20.65 27.42 19.51
N ARG A 105 21.38 27.45 18.38
CA ARG A 105 22.69 28.13 18.32
C ARG A 105 22.56 29.63 18.52
N GLU A 106 21.57 30.25 17.90
CA GLU A 106 21.30 31.69 18.10
C GLU A 106 21.06 32.01 19.59
N ILE A 107 20.27 31.21 20.31
CA ILE A 107 20.05 31.38 21.76
C ILE A 107 21.34 31.16 22.56
N LEU A 108 22.17 30.17 22.21
CA LEU A 108 23.46 29.96 22.86
C LEU A 108 24.40 31.16 22.67
N ASP A 109 24.45 31.72 21.46
CA ASP A 109 25.26 32.90 21.16
C ASP A 109 24.78 34.11 21.96
N LEU A 110 23.45 34.33 22.05
CA LEU A 110 22.88 35.37 22.90
C LEU A 110 23.27 35.19 24.38
N GLN A 111 23.29 33.95 24.88
CA GLN A 111 23.74 33.65 26.25
C GLN A 111 25.23 33.94 26.47
N GLN A 112 26.08 33.74 25.45
CA GLN A 112 27.50 34.10 25.54
C GLN A 112 27.68 35.63 25.55
N VAL A 113 27.01 36.34 24.65
CA VAL A 113 27.04 37.82 24.60
C VAL A 113 26.48 38.42 25.90
N TRP A 114 25.44 37.82 26.48
CA TRP A 114 24.89 38.26 27.77
C TRP A 114 25.95 38.26 28.89
N LYS A 115 26.80 37.23 28.94
CA LYS A 115 27.86 37.09 29.95
C LYS A 115 28.97 38.13 29.81
N THR A 116 29.20 38.64 28.60
CA THR A 116 30.22 39.67 28.35
C THR A 116 29.74 41.08 28.72
N ILE A 117 28.43 41.30 28.85
CA ILE A 117 27.87 42.62 29.20
C ILE A 117 27.89 42.82 30.72
N GLY A 118 28.44 43.94 31.16
CA GLY A 118 28.49 44.34 32.56
C GLY A 118 27.11 44.58 33.19
N PHE A 119 27.09 45.04 34.45
CA PHE A 119 25.84 45.25 35.17
C PHE A 119 25.02 46.41 34.59
N ALA A 120 23.70 46.26 34.62
CA ALA A 120 22.74 47.34 34.37
C ALA A 120 22.50 48.14 35.67
N PRO A 121 21.78 49.28 35.64
CA PRO A 121 21.45 50.03 36.84
C PRO A 121 20.74 49.13 37.87
N ARG A 122 21.07 49.31 39.16
CA ARG A 122 20.61 48.42 40.25
C ARG A 122 19.11 48.14 40.24
N LYS A 123 18.29 49.14 39.92
CA LYS A 123 16.81 49.02 39.87
C LYS A 123 16.31 48.06 38.78
N GLU A 124 17.03 47.96 37.67
CA GLU A 124 16.60 47.20 36.48
C GLU A 124 17.37 45.88 36.31
N ASN A 125 18.53 45.73 36.94
CA ASN A 125 19.42 44.57 36.74
C ASN A 125 18.74 43.22 37.03
N GLN A 126 17.89 43.15 38.06
CA GLN A 126 17.15 41.91 38.36
C GLN A 126 16.03 41.64 37.35
N LYS A 127 15.29 42.69 36.97
CA LYS A 127 14.17 42.57 36.03
C LYS A 127 14.64 42.13 34.65
N ILE A 128 15.72 42.74 34.15
CA ILE A 128 16.26 42.41 32.83
C ILE A 128 16.82 40.98 32.78
N TYR A 129 17.46 40.53 33.88
CA TYR A 129 17.93 39.16 34.00
C TYR A 129 16.78 38.14 34.02
N GLN A 130 15.72 38.42 34.78
CA GLN A 130 14.52 37.57 34.81
C GLN A 130 13.85 37.50 33.43
N ARG A 131 13.73 38.64 32.73
CA ARG A 131 13.19 38.72 31.37
C ARG A 131 13.96 37.83 30.39
N PHE A 132 15.29 37.98 30.34
CA PHE A 132 16.14 37.16 29.47
C PHE A 132 16.04 35.67 29.78
N ARG A 133 16.08 35.33 31.08
CA ARG A 133 16.02 33.93 31.52
C ARG A 133 14.68 33.28 31.22
N ALA A 134 13.57 34.00 31.43
CA ALA A 134 12.24 33.52 31.09
C ALA A 134 12.10 33.19 29.59
N ALA A 135 12.62 34.05 28.71
CA ALA A 135 12.61 33.80 27.27
C ALA A 135 13.45 32.56 26.88
N CYS A 136 14.65 32.41 27.48
CA CYS A 136 15.48 31.22 27.25
C CYS A 136 14.79 29.94 27.76
N ASP A 137 14.24 29.97 28.97
CA ASP A 137 13.60 28.82 29.61
C ASP A 137 12.36 28.37 28.83
N ASP A 138 11.56 29.32 28.30
CA ASP A 138 10.44 29.04 27.42
C ASP A 138 10.88 28.35 26.12
N PHE A 139 11.89 28.91 25.43
CA PHE A 139 12.46 28.30 24.22
C PHE A 139 12.91 26.85 24.48
N PHE A 140 13.67 26.62 25.56
CA PHE A 140 14.16 25.29 25.89
C PHE A 140 13.06 24.32 26.30
N ARG A 141 12.01 24.79 26.98
CA ARG A 141 10.81 23.99 27.27
C ARG A 141 10.13 23.54 25.99
N ARG A 142 9.80 24.48 25.10
CA ARG A 142 9.13 24.19 23.81
C ARG A 142 9.96 23.25 22.94
N ARG A 143 11.28 23.45 22.89
CA ARG A 143 12.20 22.54 22.18
C ARG A 143 12.11 21.11 22.73
N ARG A 144 12.18 20.94 24.07
CA ARG A 144 12.07 19.62 24.70
C ARG A 144 10.74 18.95 24.35
N GLU A 145 9.63 19.68 24.47
CA GLU A 145 8.29 19.16 24.14
C GLU A 145 8.19 18.73 22.68
N PHE A 146 8.73 19.51 21.74
CA PHE A 146 8.74 19.17 20.32
C PHE A 146 9.49 17.84 20.07
N PHE A 147 10.71 17.70 20.58
CA PHE A 147 11.51 16.49 20.39
C PHE A 147 10.93 15.28 21.15
N GLN A 148 10.27 15.51 22.29
CA GLN A 148 9.56 14.46 23.01
C GLN A 148 8.36 13.96 22.20
N LYS A 149 7.49 14.84 21.71
CA LYS A 149 6.36 14.48 20.84
C LYS A 149 6.83 13.72 19.60
N MET A 150 7.88 14.20 18.94
CA MET A 150 8.44 13.50 17.78
C MET A 150 8.94 12.10 18.10
N LYS A 151 9.56 11.91 19.27
CA LYS A 151 10.02 10.60 19.74
C LYS A 151 8.85 9.67 20.05
N GLU A 152 7.80 10.17 20.69
CA GLU A 152 6.58 9.43 20.99
C GLU A 152 5.86 9.02 19.70
N GLU A 153 5.67 9.94 18.75
CA GLU A 153 5.10 9.65 17.43
C GLU A 153 5.90 8.57 16.68
N GLN A 154 7.23 8.66 16.66
CA GLN A 154 8.06 7.62 16.05
C GLN A 154 7.88 6.26 16.74
N HIS A 155 7.75 6.23 18.07
CA HIS A 155 7.51 4.99 18.80
C HIS A 155 6.12 4.40 18.52
N ASN A 156 5.09 5.24 18.43
CA ASN A 156 3.75 4.83 18.01
C ASN A 156 3.76 4.26 16.58
N ASN A 157 4.45 4.94 15.66
CA ASN A 157 4.65 4.44 14.29
C ASN A 157 5.36 3.08 14.26
N LEU A 158 6.33 2.87 15.16
CA LEU A 158 7.02 1.59 15.29
C LEU A 158 6.06 0.48 15.75
N GLN A 159 5.20 0.76 16.73
CA GLN A 159 4.19 -0.20 17.19
C GLN A 159 3.21 -0.56 16.05
N LEU A 160 2.67 0.45 15.35
CA LEU A 160 1.78 0.24 14.21
C LEU A 160 2.45 -0.57 13.09
N LYS A 161 3.70 -0.26 12.73
CA LYS A 161 4.45 -1.05 11.73
C LYS A 161 4.74 -2.47 12.22
N THR A 162 4.96 -2.67 13.52
CA THR A 162 5.12 -4.00 14.11
C THR A 162 3.85 -4.82 14.00
N GLU A 163 2.69 -4.21 14.22
CA GLU A 163 1.40 -4.87 14.04
C GLU A 163 1.17 -5.28 12.59
N LEU A 164 1.51 -4.40 11.62
CA LEU A 164 1.44 -4.75 10.20
C LEU A 164 2.39 -5.90 9.82
N CYS A 165 3.58 -5.97 10.43
CA CYS A 165 4.47 -7.12 10.26
C CYS A 165 3.78 -8.41 10.73
N LEU A 166 3.18 -8.41 11.92
CA LEU A 166 2.49 -9.58 12.46
C LEU A 166 1.31 -10.01 11.56
N GLN A 167 0.53 -9.06 11.05
CA GLN A 167 -0.57 -9.34 10.12
C GLN A 167 -0.05 -9.95 8.81
N ALA A 168 1.02 -9.39 8.22
CA ALA A 168 1.64 -9.94 7.02
C ALA A 168 2.23 -11.33 7.25
N GLU A 169 2.86 -11.56 8.40
CA GLU A 169 3.43 -12.86 8.77
C GLU A 169 2.36 -13.93 8.97
N ALA A 170 1.20 -13.58 9.54
CA ALA A 170 0.07 -14.51 9.68
C ALA A 170 -0.53 -14.93 8.32
N LEU A 171 -0.42 -14.05 7.33
CA LEU A 171 -0.94 -14.26 5.98
C LEU A 171 0.04 -14.94 5.03
N LYS A 172 1.34 -14.95 5.35
CA LYS A 172 2.40 -15.38 4.41
C LYS A 172 2.21 -16.82 3.91
N ASP A 173 1.60 -17.67 4.75
CA ASP A 173 1.43 -19.10 4.47
C ASP A 173 0.06 -19.49 3.91
N SER A 174 -0.84 -18.52 3.72
CA SER A 174 -2.20 -18.72 3.21
C SER A 174 -2.22 -19.20 1.76
N ASN A 175 -3.14 -20.11 1.45
CA ASN A 175 -3.44 -20.57 0.09
C ASN A 175 -4.66 -19.86 -0.52
N GLU A 176 -5.29 -18.93 0.19
CA GLU A 176 -6.39 -18.09 -0.34
C GLU A 176 -5.83 -16.97 -1.23
N TRP A 177 -5.23 -17.34 -2.38
CA TRP A 177 -4.39 -16.47 -3.20
C TRP A 177 -5.02 -15.11 -3.52
N LYS A 178 -6.30 -15.06 -3.87
CA LYS A 178 -6.99 -13.81 -4.24
C LYS A 178 -7.19 -12.90 -3.03
N LYS A 179 -7.86 -13.40 -1.99
CA LYS A 179 -8.17 -12.64 -0.78
C LYS A 179 -6.90 -12.18 -0.06
N THR A 180 -5.94 -13.07 0.13
CA THR A 180 -4.67 -12.73 0.78
C THR A 180 -3.85 -11.72 -0.04
N THR A 181 -3.94 -11.72 -1.37
CA THR A 181 -3.34 -10.66 -2.19
C THR A 181 -3.97 -9.29 -1.89
N GLU A 182 -5.30 -9.21 -1.81
CA GLU A 182 -6.02 -7.97 -1.50
C GLU A 182 -5.67 -7.46 -0.09
N ASP A 183 -5.63 -8.35 0.90
CA ASP A 183 -5.25 -8.04 2.28
C ASP A 183 -3.81 -7.51 2.38
N LEU A 184 -2.84 -8.20 1.77
CA LEU A 184 -1.44 -7.77 1.77
C LEU A 184 -1.24 -6.44 1.03
N ILE A 185 -1.98 -6.17 -0.05
CA ILE A 185 -1.95 -4.86 -0.72
C ILE A 185 -2.46 -3.76 0.22
N ASN A 186 -3.53 -4.01 0.97
CA ASN A 186 -4.06 -3.04 1.94
C ASN A 186 -3.08 -2.80 3.10
N ILE A 187 -2.42 -3.85 3.60
CA ILE A 187 -1.36 -3.74 4.60
C ILE A 187 -0.19 -2.91 4.04
N GLN A 188 0.25 -3.14 2.80
CA GLN A 188 1.30 -2.36 2.15
C GLN A 188 0.92 -0.88 1.97
N LYS A 189 -0.35 -0.56 1.73
CA LYS A 189 -0.85 0.83 1.70
C LYS A 189 -0.74 1.48 3.08
N ARG A 190 -1.29 0.84 4.11
CA ARG A 190 -1.20 1.31 5.51
C ARG A 190 0.25 1.50 5.96
N TRP A 191 1.16 0.61 5.54
CA TRP A 191 2.59 0.73 5.82
C TRP A 191 3.19 2.05 5.30
N LYS A 192 2.79 2.48 4.10
CA LYS A 192 3.28 3.71 3.46
C LYS A 192 2.67 4.97 4.08
N GLU A 193 1.45 4.87 4.61
CA GLU A 193 0.77 5.97 5.32
C GLU A 193 1.39 6.22 6.70
N ILE A 194 1.90 5.19 7.36
CA ILE A 194 2.58 5.34 8.65
C ILE A 194 3.93 6.03 8.47
N GLY A 195 4.13 7.09 9.24
CA GLY A 195 5.32 7.92 9.23
C GLY A 195 6.63 7.21 9.65
N PRO A 196 7.70 8.00 9.86
CA PRO A 196 9.00 7.47 10.21
C PRO A 196 8.99 6.81 11.59
N VAL A 197 9.87 5.83 11.77
CA VAL A 197 10.14 5.14 13.05
C VAL A 197 11.53 5.53 13.56
N PRO A 198 11.91 5.21 14.81
CA PRO A 198 13.24 5.53 15.30
C PRO A 198 14.29 4.85 14.44
N ARG A 199 15.32 5.60 14.05
CA ARG A 199 16.36 5.17 13.09
C ARG A 199 16.96 3.80 13.39
N ARG A 200 17.12 3.46 14.68
CA ARG A 200 17.63 2.16 15.15
C ARG A 200 16.80 0.96 14.66
N TYR A 201 15.48 1.12 14.50
CA TYR A 201 14.57 0.02 14.15
C TYR A 201 14.12 0.04 12.69
N ALA A 202 14.38 1.15 11.96
CA ALA A 202 13.84 1.39 10.63
C ALA A 202 14.19 0.28 9.61
N ASP A 203 15.45 -0.15 9.57
CA ASP A 203 15.89 -1.20 8.63
C ASP A 203 15.36 -2.59 9.04
N ALA A 204 15.43 -2.91 10.33
CA ALA A 204 14.98 -4.21 10.84
C ALA A 204 13.47 -4.44 10.60
N ILE A 205 12.64 -3.44 10.90
CA ILE A 205 11.19 -3.55 10.71
C ILE A 205 10.82 -3.64 9.22
N TRP A 206 11.52 -2.89 8.36
CA TRP A 206 11.30 -2.94 6.92
C TRP A 206 11.67 -4.29 6.33
N LYS A 207 12.83 -4.84 6.68
CA LYS A 207 13.25 -6.18 6.24
C LYS A 207 12.27 -7.26 6.68
N ARG A 208 11.80 -7.20 7.93
CA ARG A 208 10.80 -8.13 8.47
C ARG A 208 9.49 -8.07 7.67
N PHE A 209 8.96 -6.86 7.47
CA PHE A 209 7.73 -6.66 6.70
C PHE A 209 7.86 -7.18 5.26
N ARG A 210 8.95 -6.79 4.59
CA ARG A 210 9.20 -7.17 3.21
C ARG A 210 9.36 -8.67 3.05
N ALA A 211 10.10 -9.33 3.95
CA ALA A 211 10.29 -10.78 3.90
C ALA A 211 8.95 -11.54 3.97
N ALA A 212 8.01 -11.10 4.81
CA ALA A 212 6.69 -11.71 4.90
C ALA A 212 5.86 -11.54 3.62
N CYS A 213 5.90 -10.36 3.00
CA CYS A 213 5.24 -10.12 1.71
C CYS A 213 5.88 -10.94 0.58
N ASP A 214 7.22 -10.90 0.50
CA ASP A 214 7.98 -11.58 -0.57
C ASP A 214 7.75 -13.10 -0.50
N GLU A 215 7.68 -13.69 0.70
CA GLU A 215 7.36 -15.12 0.89
C GLU A 215 6.03 -15.51 0.24
N PHE A 216 4.95 -14.77 0.53
CA PHE A 216 3.64 -15.04 -0.06
C PHE A 216 3.65 -14.90 -1.59
N PHE A 217 4.20 -13.80 -2.10
CA PHE A 217 4.20 -13.54 -3.54
C PHE A 217 5.09 -14.51 -4.32
N ASN A 218 6.22 -14.93 -3.75
CA ASN A 218 7.07 -15.96 -4.33
C ASN A 218 6.36 -17.31 -4.38
N ARG A 219 5.69 -17.71 -3.28
CA ARG A 219 4.88 -18.94 -3.25
C ARG A 219 3.74 -18.92 -4.26
N LYS A 220 3.02 -17.80 -4.34
CA LYS A 220 1.96 -17.60 -5.32
C LYS A 220 2.51 -17.71 -6.75
N ALA A 221 3.63 -17.05 -7.04
CA ALA A 221 4.26 -17.11 -8.36
C ALA A 221 4.69 -18.55 -8.70
N ALA A 222 5.31 -19.26 -7.77
CA ALA A 222 5.70 -20.67 -7.96
C ALA A 222 4.49 -21.58 -8.21
N TYR A 223 3.39 -21.38 -7.47
CA TYR A 223 2.15 -22.14 -7.66
C TYR A 223 1.57 -21.97 -9.07
N TYR A 224 1.47 -20.72 -9.56
CA TYR A 224 0.94 -20.47 -10.89
C TYR A 224 1.93 -20.84 -12.01
N ALA A 225 3.24 -20.71 -11.81
CA ALA A 225 4.24 -21.17 -12.77
C ALA A 225 4.16 -22.69 -13.01
N GLY A 226 3.91 -23.47 -11.96
CA GLY A 226 3.68 -24.92 -12.08
C GLY A 226 2.42 -25.26 -12.90
N ILE A 227 1.34 -24.50 -12.70
CA ILE A 227 0.09 -24.65 -13.46
C ILE A 227 0.30 -24.28 -14.93
N ASP A 228 0.98 -23.17 -15.21
CA ASP A 228 1.26 -22.72 -16.57
C ASP A 228 2.11 -23.75 -17.33
N SER A 229 3.14 -24.32 -16.69
CA SER A 229 3.96 -25.40 -17.28
C SER A 229 3.12 -26.65 -17.58
N GLN A 230 2.22 -27.04 -16.68
CA GLN A 230 1.31 -28.17 -16.92
C GLN A 230 0.37 -27.90 -18.10
N TYR A 231 -0.15 -26.68 -18.21
CA TYR A 231 -0.99 -26.29 -19.34
C TYR A 231 -0.22 -26.30 -20.66
N GLU A 232 1.04 -25.85 -20.69
CA GLU A 232 1.89 -25.94 -21.88
C GLU A 232 2.17 -27.40 -22.30
N GLU A 233 2.40 -28.30 -21.34
CA GLU A 233 2.55 -29.73 -21.63
C GLU A 233 1.26 -30.35 -22.19
N ASN A 234 0.11 -29.99 -21.59
CA ASN A 234 -1.20 -30.40 -22.08
C ASN A 234 -1.47 -29.85 -23.49
N LEU A 235 -1.06 -28.62 -23.78
CA LEU A 235 -1.17 -28.02 -25.11
C LEU A 235 -0.43 -28.86 -26.14
N LYS A 236 0.83 -29.25 -25.85
CA LYS A 236 1.61 -30.12 -26.72
C LYS A 236 0.92 -31.46 -26.98
N LYS A 237 0.46 -32.15 -25.92
CA LYS A 237 -0.27 -33.44 -26.03
C LYS A 237 -1.55 -33.30 -26.84
N LYS A 238 -2.30 -32.19 -26.68
CA LYS A 238 -3.51 -31.94 -27.47
C LYS A 238 -3.22 -31.67 -28.94
N LEU A 239 -2.15 -30.94 -29.25
CA LEU A 239 -1.73 -30.70 -30.63
C LEU A 239 -1.28 -32.01 -31.30
N GLU A 240 -0.50 -32.84 -30.60
CA GLU A 240 -0.09 -34.17 -31.07
C GLU A 240 -1.31 -35.07 -31.34
N LEU A 241 -2.28 -35.08 -30.43
CA LEU A 241 -3.53 -35.83 -30.61
C LEU A 241 -4.35 -35.31 -31.80
N ILE A 242 -4.42 -33.98 -32.01
CA ILE A 242 -5.08 -33.41 -33.18
C ILE A 242 -4.39 -33.85 -34.47
N GLU A 243 -3.06 -33.85 -34.53
CA GLU A 243 -2.33 -34.34 -35.70
C GLU A 243 -2.57 -35.84 -35.94
N GLU A 244 -2.63 -36.65 -34.89
CA GLU A 244 -2.96 -38.08 -34.98
C GLU A 244 -4.37 -38.27 -35.54
N ILE A 245 -5.35 -37.50 -35.07
CA ILE A 245 -6.70 -37.48 -35.61
C ILE A 245 -6.64 -37.06 -37.09
N GLU A 246 -5.98 -35.95 -37.43
CA GLU A 246 -5.90 -35.45 -38.82
C GLU A 246 -5.29 -36.48 -39.80
N LYS A 247 -4.33 -37.30 -39.33
CA LYS A 247 -3.65 -38.34 -40.13
C LYS A 247 -4.40 -39.67 -40.16
N TYR A 248 -5.38 -39.89 -39.28
CA TYR A 248 -6.17 -41.13 -39.23
C TYR A 248 -6.84 -41.40 -40.57
N GLN A 249 -6.71 -42.62 -41.10
CA GLN A 249 -7.41 -43.04 -42.31
C GLN A 249 -8.52 -44.04 -41.93
N PRO A 250 -9.78 -43.78 -42.33
CA PRO A 250 -10.87 -44.70 -42.06
C PRO A 250 -10.64 -46.07 -42.70
N VAL A 251 -10.87 -47.14 -41.92
CA VAL A 251 -10.88 -48.52 -42.41
C VAL A 251 -12.26 -48.89 -42.96
N GLU A 252 -12.40 -50.03 -43.65
CA GLU A 252 -13.71 -50.45 -44.21
C GLU A 252 -14.77 -50.71 -43.13
N SER A 253 -14.37 -51.13 -41.92
CA SER A 253 -15.30 -51.34 -40.80
C SER A 253 -15.74 -50.03 -40.15
N VAL A 254 -17.05 -49.75 -40.23
CA VAL A 254 -17.67 -48.58 -39.60
C VAL A 254 -17.61 -48.67 -38.07
N GLU A 255 -17.78 -49.86 -37.50
CA GLU A 255 -17.69 -50.11 -36.06
C GLU A 255 -16.30 -49.83 -35.50
N GLU A 256 -15.25 -50.17 -36.25
CA GLU A 256 -13.86 -49.92 -35.87
C GLU A 256 -13.50 -48.43 -35.94
N ASN A 257 -13.92 -47.74 -37.00
CA ASN A 257 -13.80 -46.28 -37.09
C ASN A 257 -14.47 -45.56 -35.93
N PHE A 258 -15.65 -46.02 -35.52
CA PHE A 258 -16.37 -45.40 -34.40
C PHE A 258 -15.67 -45.63 -33.04
N ARG A 259 -15.09 -46.82 -32.84
CA ARG A 259 -14.28 -47.12 -31.65
C ARG A 259 -13.04 -46.21 -31.58
N ASN A 260 -12.34 -46.04 -32.69
CA ASN A 260 -11.16 -45.17 -32.77
C ASN A 260 -11.52 -43.70 -32.51
N LEU A 261 -12.62 -43.19 -33.07
CA LEU A 261 -13.10 -41.83 -32.79
C LEU A 261 -13.51 -41.64 -31.32
N LYS A 262 -14.13 -42.65 -30.69
CA LYS A 262 -14.41 -42.64 -29.24
C LYS A 262 -13.12 -42.63 -28.41
N ASP A 263 -12.09 -43.34 -28.83
CA ASP A 263 -10.79 -43.36 -28.15
C ASP A 263 -10.12 -41.98 -28.19
N PHE A 264 -10.12 -41.32 -29.36
CA PHE A 264 -9.62 -39.94 -29.48
C PHE A 264 -10.38 -38.96 -28.58
N GLN A 265 -11.70 -39.08 -28.48
CA GLN A 265 -12.51 -38.26 -27.56
C GLN A 265 -12.15 -38.50 -26.09
N ARG A 266 -11.89 -39.76 -25.70
CA ARG A 266 -11.47 -40.11 -24.35
C ARG A 266 -10.11 -39.50 -24.03
N ARG A 267 -9.11 -39.72 -24.89
CA ARG A 267 -7.74 -39.18 -24.75
C ARG A 267 -7.75 -37.65 -24.69
N TRP A 268 -8.58 -36.98 -25.51
CA TRP A 268 -8.74 -35.53 -25.46
C TRP A 268 -9.24 -35.02 -24.10
N ALA A 269 -10.19 -35.73 -23.50
CA ALA A 269 -10.73 -35.40 -22.19
C ALA A 269 -9.71 -35.66 -21.07
N GLU A 270 -8.90 -36.71 -21.18
CA GLU A 270 -7.86 -37.09 -20.20
C GLU A 270 -6.70 -36.08 -20.13
N ILE A 271 -6.34 -35.41 -21.24
CA ILE A 271 -5.20 -34.46 -21.27
C ILE A 271 -5.46 -33.19 -20.44
N GLY A 272 -6.71 -32.81 -20.15
CA GLY A 272 -7.01 -31.67 -19.27
C GLY A 272 -7.02 -30.29 -19.96
N PHE A 273 -6.63 -29.23 -19.25
CA PHE A 273 -6.72 -27.84 -19.74
C PHE A 273 -5.43 -27.36 -20.40
N VAL A 274 -5.56 -26.39 -21.31
CA VAL A 274 -4.46 -25.72 -22.04
C VAL A 274 -4.42 -24.22 -21.69
N PRO A 275 -3.35 -23.48 -22.02
CA PRO A 275 -3.25 -22.06 -21.70
C PRO A 275 -4.42 -21.29 -22.31
N LEU A 276 -4.92 -20.29 -21.57
CA LEU A 276 -6.15 -19.59 -21.95
C LEU A 276 -6.08 -18.96 -23.35
N LYS A 277 -4.89 -18.48 -23.75
CA LYS A 277 -4.63 -17.88 -25.06
C LYS A 277 -4.81 -18.86 -26.24
N ASP A 278 -4.50 -20.14 -26.03
CA ASP A 278 -4.51 -21.17 -27.08
C ASP A 278 -5.79 -22.01 -27.06
N LYS A 279 -6.57 -21.91 -25.96
CA LYS A 279 -7.75 -22.73 -25.70
C LYS A 279 -8.75 -22.75 -26.86
N GLU A 280 -9.09 -21.58 -27.39
CA GLU A 280 -10.12 -21.45 -28.43
C GLU A 280 -9.64 -22.04 -29.76
N GLN A 281 -8.42 -21.69 -30.17
CA GLN A 281 -7.81 -22.20 -31.41
C GLN A 281 -7.67 -23.73 -31.39
N VAL A 282 -7.15 -24.28 -30.30
CA VAL A 282 -6.92 -25.73 -30.12
C VAL A 282 -8.25 -26.48 -30.09
N GLN A 283 -9.26 -25.93 -29.41
CA GLN A 283 -10.60 -26.52 -29.39
C GLN A 283 -11.26 -26.50 -30.76
N GLN A 284 -11.08 -25.44 -31.54
CA GLN A 284 -11.63 -25.33 -32.89
C GLN A 284 -10.99 -26.34 -33.84
N ARG A 285 -9.66 -26.43 -33.87
CA ARG A 285 -8.92 -27.38 -34.72
C ARG A 285 -9.29 -28.83 -34.40
N TYR A 286 -9.43 -29.17 -33.11
CA TYR A 286 -9.92 -30.49 -32.71
C TYR A 286 -11.33 -30.79 -33.24
N LYS A 287 -12.27 -29.84 -33.11
CA LYS A 287 -13.64 -30.01 -33.62
C LYS A 287 -13.63 -30.23 -35.13
N GLU A 288 -12.87 -29.45 -35.87
CA GLU A 288 -12.74 -29.59 -37.33
C GLU A 288 -12.15 -30.94 -37.73
N ALA A 289 -11.08 -31.38 -37.06
CA ALA A 289 -10.44 -32.67 -37.31
C ALA A 289 -11.41 -33.86 -37.09
N ILE A 290 -12.16 -33.83 -35.98
CA ILE A 290 -13.18 -34.85 -35.70
C ILE A 290 -14.33 -34.79 -36.73
N THR A 291 -14.81 -33.58 -37.05
CA THR A 291 -15.95 -33.39 -37.97
C THR A 291 -15.62 -33.92 -39.37
N ARG A 292 -14.40 -33.67 -39.86
CA ARG A 292 -13.91 -34.19 -41.16
C ARG A 292 -14.02 -35.71 -41.25
N HIS A 293 -13.67 -36.44 -40.20
CA HIS A 293 -13.79 -37.90 -40.17
C HIS A 293 -15.23 -38.38 -40.15
N PHE A 294 -16.12 -37.67 -39.44
CA PHE A 294 -17.55 -37.97 -39.47
C PHE A 294 -18.19 -37.70 -40.84
N GLU A 295 -17.73 -36.68 -41.58
CA GLU A 295 -18.20 -36.37 -42.94
C GLU A 295 -17.65 -37.34 -44.00
N GLY A 296 -16.36 -37.70 -43.89
CA GLY A 296 -15.68 -38.62 -44.81
C GLY A 296 -16.23 -40.05 -44.76
N LEU A 297 -16.89 -40.44 -43.67
CA LEU A 297 -17.51 -41.75 -43.51
C LEU A 297 -18.78 -41.97 -44.36
N LYS A 298 -19.17 -41.04 -45.27
CA LYS A 298 -20.32 -41.13 -46.22
C LYS A 298 -21.28 -42.28 -45.97
N MET A 299 -21.97 -42.19 -44.85
CA MET A 299 -22.98 -43.15 -44.45
C MET A 299 -24.34 -42.71 -44.99
N ASP A 300 -25.13 -43.68 -45.47
CA ASP A 300 -26.55 -43.51 -45.70
C ASP A 300 -27.24 -43.01 -44.40
N ASP A 301 -28.16 -42.05 -44.49
CA ASP A 301 -28.72 -41.36 -43.32
C ASP A 301 -29.46 -42.34 -42.38
N GLU A 302 -29.99 -43.44 -42.92
CA GLU A 302 -30.54 -44.55 -42.15
C GLU A 302 -29.48 -45.27 -41.31
N ARG A 303 -28.32 -45.62 -41.90
CA ARG A 303 -27.23 -46.26 -41.15
C ARG A 303 -26.65 -45.34 -40.09
N LYS A 304 -26.53 -44.02 -40.35
CA LYS A 304 -26.12 -43.03 -39.33
C LYS A 304 -27.10 -43.00 -38.16
N ASN A 305 -28.40 -43.03 -38.44
CA ASN A 305 -29.44 -43.04 -37.42
C ASN A 305 -29.40 -44.31 -36.57
N LEU A 306 -29.16 -45.47 -37.18
CA LEU A 306 -29.01 -46.75 -36.49
C LEU A 306 -27.75 -46.81 -35.62
N LEU A 307 -26.60 -46.32 -36.11
CA LEU A 307 -25.37 -46.27 -35.32
C LEU A 307 -25.43 -45.26 -34.16
N ARG A 308 -26.03 -44.08 -34.37
CA ARG A 308 -26.31 -43.14 -33.26
C ARG A 308 -27.22 -43.78 -32.22
N PHE A 309 -28.20 -44.56 -32.65
CA PHE A 309 -29.11 -45.28 -31.78
C PHE A 309 -28.41 -46.38 -30.98
N ARG A 310 -27.59 -47.23 -31.63
CA ARG A 310 -26.77 -48.26 -30.96
C ARG A 310 -25.85 -47.65 -29.90
N ASN A 311 -25.13 -46.59 -30.25
CA ASN A 311 -24.26 -45.88 -29.30
C ASN A 311 -25.02 -45.27 -28.12
N ARG A 312 -26.26 -44.82 -28.34
CA ARG A 312 -27.13 -44.33 -27.26
C ARG A 312 -27.56 -45.47 -26.34
N LEU A 313 -27.80 -46.67 -26.87
CA LEU A 313 -28.09 -47.86 -26.08
C LEU A 313 -26.90 -48.27 -25.22
N ASP A 314 -25.68 -48.30 -25.78
CA ASP A 314 -24.45 -48.60 -25.02
C ASP A 314 -24.26 -47.61 -23.84
N ALA A 315 -24.46 -46.32 -24.12
CA ALA A 315 -24.36 -45.28 -23.09
C ALA A 315 -25.48 -45.34 -22.04
N LEU A 316 -26.65 -45.90 -22.39
CA LEU A 316 -27.75 -46.14 -21.46
C LEU A 316 -27.50 -47.37 -20.58
N GLN A 317 -26.89 -48.42 -21.13
CA GLN A 317 -26.56 -49.66 -20.43
C GLN A 317 -25.56 -49.42 -19.29
N GLN A 318 -24.57 -48.55 -19.51
CA GLN A 318 -23.58 -48.20 -18.47
C GLN A 318 -24.14 -47.33 -17.32
N LYS A 319 -25.39 -46.86 -17.41
CA LYS A 319 -26.03 -46.06 -16.35
C LYS A 319 -26.79 -46.94 -15.34
N PRO A 320 -26.96 -46.49 -14.09
CA PRO A 320 -27.84 -47.17 -13.13
C PRO A 320 -29.25 -47.33 -13.69
N ARG A 321 -29.81 -48.54 -13.58
CA ARG A 321 -31.09 -48.96 -14.19
C ARG A 321 -31.11 -48.86 -15.73
N GLY A 322 -29.96 -48.98 -16.39
CA GLY A 322 -29.83 -48.98 -17.85
C GLY A 322 -30.78 -49.95 -18.54
N ASN A 323 -30.81 -51.20 -18.08
CA ASN A 323 -31.67 -52.24 -18.67
C ASN A 323 -33.17 -51.92 -18.58
N GLN A 324 -33.63 -51.29 -17.50
CA GLN A 324 -35.03 -50.85 -17.37
C GLN A 324 -35.34 -49.72 -18.37
N LYS A 325 -34.41 -48.79 -18.57
CA LYS A 325 -34.57 -47.69 -19.53
C LYS A 325 -34.55 -48.19 -20.97
N ILE A 326 -33.72 -49.19 -21.28
CA ILE A 326 -33.67 -49.84 -22.60
C ILE A 326 -35.00 -50.55 -22.88
N LYS A 327 -35.55 -51.30 -21.91
CA LYS A 327 -36.89 -51.93 -22.03
C LYS A 327 -38.01 -50.89 -22.21
N ALA A 328 -37.97 -49.77 -21.48
CA ALA A 328 -38.94 -48.70 -21.65
C ALA A 328 -38.86 -48.03 -23.04
N GLU A 329 -37.65 -47.84 -23.60
CA GLU A 329 -37.51 -47.34 -24.97
C GLU A 329 -38.03 -48.35 -26.00
N ARG A 330 -37.83 -49.66 -25.78
CA ARG A 330 -38.43 -50.72 -26.59
C ARG A 330 -39.95 -50.63 -26.63
N GLU A 331 -40.59 -50.55 -25.46
CA GLU A 331 -42.05 -50.42 -25.35
C GLU A 331 -42.57 -49.17 -26.05
N ARG A 332 -41.84 -48.06 -25.92
CA ARG A 332 -42.16 -46.80 -26.61
C ARG A 332 -42.07 -46.92 -28.13
N LEU A 333 -41.06 -47.61 -28.67
CA LEU A 333 -40.94 -47.83 -30.11
C LEU A 333 -42.04 -48.76 -30.63
N ILE A 334 -42.37 -49.83 -29.88
CA ILE A 334 -43.49 -50.73 -30.21
C ILE A 334 -44.83 -49.98 -30.19
N GLY A 335 -45.04 -49.09 -29.22
CA GLY A 335 -46.24 -48.26 -29.16
C GLY A 335 -46.39 -47.36 -30.39
N LYS A 336 -45.28 -46.74 -30.83
CA LYS A 336 -45.25 -45.93 -32.07
C LYS A 336 -45.47 -46.75 -33.33
N LEU A 337 -44.89 -47.94 -33.40
CA LEU A 337 -45.07 -48.87 -34.51
C LEU A 337 -46.56 -49.23 -34.65
N LYS A 338 -47.20 -49.65 -33.54
CA LYS A 338 -48.64 -49.93 -33.52
C LYS A 338 -49.52 -48.73 -33.87
N GLN A 339 -49.12 -47.54 -33.45
CA GLN A 339 -49.83 -46.31 -33.81
C GLN A 339 -49.78 -46.07 -35.32
N LEU A 340 -48.60 -46.20 -35.94
CA LEU A 340 -48.43 -46.04 -37.38
C LEU A 340 -49.17 -47.14 -38.17
N GLU A 341 -49.17 -48.38 -37.69
CA GLU A 341 -49.97 -49.47 -38.29
C GLU A 341 -51.48 -49.13 -38.29
N ASN A 342 -51.99 -48.60 -37.18
CA ASN A 342 -53.38 -48.16 -37.07
C ASN A 342 -53.68 -46.96 -37.98
N GLU A 343 -52.77 -45.98 -38.05
CA GLU A 343 -52.90 -44.81 -38.93
C GLU A 343 -52.89 -45.21 -40.41
N ILE A 344 -52.01 -46.13 -40.82
CA ILE A 344 -51.99 -46.71 -42.17
C ILE A 344 -53.31 -47.42 -42.45
N SER A 345 -53.80 -48.25 -41.52
CA SER A 345 -55.09 -48.93 -41.71
C SER A 345 -56.25 -47.93 -41.88
N LEU A 346 -56.27 -46.85 -41.10
CA LEU A 346 -57.27 -45.79 -41.25
C LEU A 346 -57.14 -45.06 -42.59
N TRP A 347 -55.92 -44.75 -43.03
CA TRP A 347 -55.67 -44.09 -44.32
C TRP A 347 -56.02 -44.99 -45.50
N GLU A 348 -55.71 -46.29 -45.44
CA GLU A 348 -56.07 -47.29 -46.45
C GLU A 348 -57.60 -47.45 -46.54
N ASN A 349 -58.30 -47.50 -45.41
CA ASN A 349 -59.76 -47.51 -45.35
C ASN A 349 -60.38 -46.22 -45.92
N ASN A 350 -59.78 -45.06 -45.60
CA ASN A 350 -60.22 -43.77 -46.11
C ASN A 350 -60.02 -43.65 -47.63
N ILE A 351 -58.87 -44.11 -48.16
CA ILE A 351 -58.65 -44.22 -49.62
C ILE A 351 -59.75 -45.06 -50.26
N GLY A 352 -60.11 -46.20 -49.65
CA GLY A 352 -61.23 -47.05 -50.09
C GLY A 352 -62.56 -46.32 -50.24
N PHE A 353 -62.80 -45.27 -49.44
CA PHE A 353 -64.00 -44.42 -49.52
C PHE A 353 -63.90 -43.36 -50.63
N PHE A 354 -62.72 -42.76 -50.82
CA PHE A 354 -62.47 -41.71 -51.82
C PHE A 354 -62.50 -42.21 -53.28
N ILE A 355 -62.20 -43.50 -53.52
CA ILE A 355 -62.25 -44.13 -54.86
C ILE A 355 -63.65 -44.01 -55.51
N LYS A 356 -64.71 -43.79 -54.73
CA LYS A 356 -66.10 -43.67 -55.23
C LYS A 356 -66.51 -42.25 -55.66
N SER A 357 -65.64 -41.25 -55.51
CA SER A 357 -65.96 -39.84 -55.76
C SER A 357 -65.24 -39.30 -57.00
N LYS A 358 -65.98 -38.66 -57.92
CA LYS A 358 -65.48 -38.24 -59.25
C LYS A 358 -64.37 -37.18 -59.27
N ASN A 359 -64.00 -36.55 -58.14
CA ASN A 359 -62.98 -35.48 -58.05
C ASN A 359 -61.91 -35.72 -56.95
N ALA A 360 -61.59 -36.97 -56.59
CA ALA A 360 -60.75 -37.29 -55.41
C ALA A 360 -59.27 -37.61 -55.69
N GLU A 361 -58.78 -37.53 -56.93
CA GLU A 361 -57.44 -38.00 -57.33
C GLU A 361 -56.28 -37.33 -56.56
N SER A 362 -56.33 -36.01 -56.35
CA SER A 362 -55.31 -35.28 -55.59
C SER A 362 -55.26 -35.73 -54.12
N MET A 363 -56.42 -35.94 -53.50
CA MET A 363 -56.52 -36.42 -52.12
C MET A 363 -56.03 -37.87 -51.98
N ILE A 364 -56.32 -38.73 -52.96
CA ILE A 364 -55.83 -40.11 -52.98
C ILE A 364 -54.30 -40.13 -53.06
N SER A 365 -53.70 -39.31 -53.93
CA SER A 365 -52.23 -39.20 -54.05
C SER A 365 -51.56 -38.70 -52.76
N GLU A 366 -52.15 -37.69 -52.11
CA GLU A 366 -51.65 -37.18 -50.82
C GLU A 366 -51.72 -38.22 -49.70
N VAL A 367 -52.82 -38.99 -49.62
CA VAL A 367 -52.97 -40.04 -48.62
C VAL A 367 -52.05 -41.23 -48.94
N GLN A 368 -51.86 -41.58 -50.22
CA GLN A 368 -50.93 -42.62 -50.63
C GLN A 368 -49.49 -42.28 -50.23
N LYS A 369 -49.05 -41.04 -50.46
CA LYS A 369 -47.73 -40.57 -50.03
C LYS A 369 -47.55 -40.69 -48.51
N LYS A 370 -48.58 -40.35 -47.72
CA LYS A 370 -48.55 -40.50 -46.25
C LYS A 370 -48.43 -41.96 -45.83
N ILE A 371 -49.10 -42.88 -46.54
CA ILE A 371 -48.98 -44.33 -46.30
C ILE A 371 -47.56 -44.80 -46.60
N ASP A 372 -46.98 -44.38 -47.72
CA ASP A 372 -45.62 -44.79 -48.11
C ASP A 372 -44.56 -44.26 -47.13
N ASP A 373 -44.68 -42.98 -46.72
CA ASP A 373 -43.81 -42.38 -45.70
C ASP A 373 -43.94 -43.10 -44.34
N ALA A 374 -45.16 -43.48 -43.95
CA ALA A 374 -45.39 -44.24 -42.71
C ALA A 374 -44.88 -45.69 -42.80
N LYS A 375 -44.97 -46.34 -43.96
CA LYS A 375 -44.39 -47.68 -44.18
C LYS A 375 -42.87 -47.65 -44.08
N ALA A 376 -42.20 -46.65 -44.67
CA ALA A 376 -40.76 -46.45 -44.50
C ALA A 376 -40.38 -46.23 -43.02
N LYS A 377 -41.21 -45.49 -42.29
CA LYS A 377 -40.99 -45.26 -40.85
C LYS A 377 -41.16 -46.52 -40.01
N ILE A 378 -42.11 -47.39 -40.35
CA ILE A 378 -42.28 -48.69 -39.69
C ILE A 378 -41.01 -49.53 -39.85
N THR A 379 -40.47 -49.64 -41.07
CA THR A 379 -39.22 -50.38 -41.33
C THR A 379 -38.05 -49.87 -40.47
N GLU A 380 -37.90 -48.55 -40.32
CA GLU A 380 -36.87 -47.95 -39.46
C GLU A 380 -37.09 -48.28 -37.97
N LEU A 381 -38.35 -48.31 -37.51
CA LEU A 381 -38.70 -48.65 -36.13
C LEU A 381 -38.48 -50.14 -35.84
N GLU A 382 -38.83 -51.03 -36.76
CA GLU A 382 -38.60 -52.46 -36.66
C GLU A 382 -37.12 -52.78 -36.51
N GLU A 383 -36.26 -52.15 -37.30
CA GLU A 383 -34.81 -52.36 -37.21
C GLU A 383 -34.24 -51.84 -35.89
N LYS A 384 -34.74 -50.71 -35.37
CA LYS A 384 -34.36 -50.22 -34.03
C LYS A 384 -34.82 -51.15 -32.91
N ILE A 385 -36.02 -51.72 -33.01
CA ILE A 385 -36.53 -52.71 -32.05
C ILE A 385 -35.67 -53.97 -32.10
N ARG A 386 -35.32 -54.45 -33.30
CA ARG A 386 -34.42 -55.59 -33.50
C ARG A 386 -33.05 -55.37 -32.84
N ILE A 387 -32.46 -54.18 -33.02
CA ILE A 387 -31.20 -53.83 -32.36
C ILE A 387 -31.34 -53.83 -30.83
N ILE A 388 -32.44 -53.32 -30.27
CA ILE A 388 -32.69 -53.42 -28.83
C ILE A 388 -32.83 -54.87 -28.38
N ASP A 389 -33.53 -55.70 -29.15
CA ASP A 389 -33.76 -57.11 -28.82
C ASP A 389 -32.45 -57.90 -28.81
N MET A 390 -31.56 -57.65 -29.77
CA MET A 390 -30.19 -58.17 -29.75
C MET A 390 -29.43 -57.72 -28.50
N HIS A 391 -29.45 -56.42 -28.19
CA HIS A 391 -28.80 -55.87 -26.99
C HIS A 391 -29.33 -56.47 -25.69
N ILE A 392 -30.64 -56.74 -25.59
CA ILE A 392 -31.26 -57.38 -24.43
C ILE A 392 -30.88 -58.87 -24.34
N SER A 393 -30.68 -59.54 -25.48
CA SER A 393 -30.29 -60.96 -25.51
C SER A 393 -28.80 -61.22 -25.24
N GLU A 394 -27.95 -60.24 -25.52
CA GLU A 394 -26.50 -60.28 -25.28
C GLU A 394 -26.09 -59.77 -23.89
N SER A 395 -27.02 -59.15 -23.15
CA SER A 395 -26.86 -58.65 -21.77
C SER A 395 -27.35 -59.66 -20.73
#